data_AF-A0A2D5AIV1-F1
#
_entry.id   AF-A0A2D5AIV1-F1
#
_cell.length_a   1.000
_cell.length_b   1.000
_cell.length_c   1.000
_cell.angle_alpha   90.00
_cell.angle_beta   90.00
_cell.angle_gamma   90.00
#
_symmetry.space_group_name_H-M   'P 1'
#
loop_
_entity.id
_entity.type
_entity.pdbx_description
1 polymer ?
#
loop_
_entity_poly.entity_id
_entity_poly.type
_entity_poly.pdbx_seq_one_letter_code
_entity_poly.pdbx_strand_id
1 'polypeptide(L)'
;MSIFCLGVNHKTAPVEIRERLAFAESAIPHHLKEIRGLEVVEEAVVLSTCNRVEIYGAANHCEKALDQLVEYLTKHFEVGDGDVEFYRHEAEAAAHHLFEVASGLDSMVLGETEIFGQIKKAYLTAQSTGATSRRMNKLFQQSFSVGKQVRSSTRIQQGSTSVGSAAVDLAEKIFGHLEGCRVMIIGAGEMSRITAQSLKSRGAESIIVSNRSFDKAEDLAEELGGKAIRFDEWADYLDQVDIVISSTGSPHAVVNKSDVAKVLKRRRGHSLFLIDIAVPRDVESSVNDLDNVYLYNIDQLQRIADAGVAQRHKQIETCRGVIRDFLSNKGIDALASEPSKYTERGDSNHP
;
A
#
# COMPACT_ATOMS: atom_id res chain seq x y z
N MET A 1 19.51 -22.15 -19.23
CA MET A 1 18.32 -21.33 -18.97
C MET A 1 18.27 -20.84 -17.54
N SER A 2 18.18 -19.52 -17.37
CA SER A 2 17.99 -18.82 -16.09
C SER A 2 16.71 -17.96 -16.16
N ILE A 3 16.29 -17.41 -15.02
CA ILE A 3 15.15 -16.50 -14.92
C ILE A 3 15.60 -15.04 -14.92
N PHE A 4 14.74 -14.13 -15.36
CA PHE A 4 14.99 -12.70 -15.35
C PHE A 4 13.71 -11.91 -15.03
N CYS A 5 13.89 -10.64 -14.67
CA CYS A 5 12.84 -9.63 -14.60
C CYS A 5 13.36 -8.34 -15.24
N LEU A 6 12.57 -7.77 -16.15
CA LEU A 6 12.72 -6.40 -16.64
C LEU A 6 11.53 -5.59 -16.16
N GLY A 7 11.73 -4.39 -15.61
CA GLY A 7 10.58 -3.58 -15.26
C GLY A 7 10.87 -2.13 -14.94
N VAL A 8 9.77 -1.41 -14.70
CA VAL A 8 9.71 -0.03 -14.20
C VAL A 8 8.68 0.05 -13.10
N ASN A 9 8.88 0.96 -12.15
CA ASN A 9 7.91 1.18 -11.08
C ASN A 9 7.86 2.65 -10.67
N HIS A 10 6.99 2.97 -9.71
CA HIS A 10 6.81 4.32 -9.15
C HIS A 10 8.09 4.98 -8.61
N LYS A 11 9.17 4.22 -8.33
CA LYS A 11 10.44 4.75 -7.82
C LYS A 11 11.39 5.12 -8.96
N THR A 12 11.31 4.40 -10.08
CA THR A 12 12.23 4.59 -11.22
C THR A 12 11.63 5.41 -12.36
N ALA A 13 10.30 5.54 -12.42
CA ALA A 13 9.62 6.27 -13.49
C ALA A 13 8.43 7.09 -12.97
N PRO A 14 8.22 8.32 -13.48
CA PRO A 14 7.05 9.13 -13.17
C PRO A 14 5.77 8.51 -13.76
N VAL A 15 4.60 9.02 -13.38
CA VAL A 15 3.31 8.41 -13.75
C VAL A 15 3.06 8.44 -15.27
N GLU A 16 3.43 9.53 -15.93
CA GLU A 16 3.22 9.76 -17.37
C GLU A 16 3.95 8.71 -18.22
N ILE A 17 5.13 8.31 -17.77
CA ILE A 17 5.91 7.24 -18.40
C ILE A 17 5.26 5.87 -18.16
N ARG A 18 4.81 5.61 -16.93
CA ARG A 18 4.21 4.33 -16.57
C ARG A 18 2.86 4.10 -17.26
N GLU A 19 2.07 5.15 -17.45
CA GLU A 19 0.83 5.10 -18.23
C GLU A 19 1.08 4.72 -19.69
N ARG A 20 2.15 5.27 -20.29
CA ARG A 20 2.54 4.91 -21.67
C ARG A 20 3.00 3.47 -21.80
N LEU A 21 3.72 2.95 -20.81
CA LEU A 21 4.21 1.56 -20.77
C LEU A 21 3.16 0.55 -20.29
N ALA A 22 2.00 1.01 -19.82
CA ALA A 22 0.99 0.14 -19.24
C ALA A 22 0.35 -0.75 -20.31
N PHE A 23 0.34 -2.06 -20.05
CA PHE A 23 -0.35 -3.02 -20.89
C PHE A 23 -1.84 -3.01 -20.58
N ALA A 24 -2.66 -2.76 -21.60
CA ALA A 24 -4.10 -2.99 -21.51
C ALA A 24 -4.35 -4.48 -21.27
N GLU A 25 -5.20 -4.82 -20.30
CA GLU A 25 -5.43 -6.21 -19.88
C GLU A 25 -5.86 -7.13 -21.03
N SER A 26 -6.71 -6.62 -21.93
CA SER A 26 -7.18 -7.33 -23.11
C SER A 26 -6.08 -7.60 -24.14
N ALA A 27 -5.02 -6.81 -24.15
CA ALA A 27 -3.90 -6.92 -25.06
C ALA A 27 -2.78 -7.83 -24.53
N ILE A 28 -2.71 -8.10 -23.22
CA ILE A 28 -1.66 -8.94 -22.59
C ILE A 28 -1.45 -10.28 -23.32
N PRO A 29 -2.48 -11.06 -23.70
CA PRO A 29 -2.30 -12.31 -24.45
C PRO A 29 -1.56 -12.13 -25.78
N HIS A 30 -1.80 -11.02 -26.48
CA HIS A 30 -1.13 -10.70 -27.73
C HIS A 30 0.35 -10.38 -27.48
N HIS A 31 0.64 -9.51 -26.51
CA HIS A 31 2.01 -9.16 -26.15
C HIS A 31 2.82 -10.36 -25.65
N LEU A 32 2.22 -11.25 -24.86
CA LEU A 32 2.88 -12.50 -24.44
C LEU A 32 3.29 -13.37 -25.65
N LYS A 33 2.51 -13.37 -26.73
CA LYS A 33 2.85 -14.09 -27.96
C LYS A 33 4.01 -13.41 -28.70
N GLU A 34 4.03 -12.09 -28.76
CA GLU A 34 5.14 -11.33 -29.38
C GLU A 34 6.43 -11.50 -28.58
N ILE A 35 6.36 -11.36 -27.25
CA ILE A 35 7.50 -11.54 -26.34
C ILE A 35 8.08 -12.95 -26.46
N ARG A 36 7.25 -13.99 -26.55
CA ARG A 36 7.72 -15.37 -26.79
C ARG A 36 8.18 -15.64 -28.22
N GLY A 37 7.86 -14.74 -29.14
CA GLY A 37 8.42 -14.73 -30.49
C GLY A 37 9.85 -14.19 -30.53
N LEU A 38 10.32 -13.53 -29.47
CA LEU A 38 11.72 -13.15 -29.32
C LEU A 38 12.59 -14.41 -29.18
N GLU A 39 13.67 -14.48 -29.97
CA GLU A 39 14.48 -15.68 -30.21
C GLU A 39 14.97 -16.38 -28.93
N VAL A 40 15.10 -15.64 -27.83
CA VAL A 40 15.72 -16.10 -26.59
C VAL A 40 14.75 -16.28 -25.41
N VAL A 41 13.48 -15.88 -25.52
CA VAL A 41 12.50 -15.90 -24.42
C VAL A 41 11.59 -17.13 -24.54
N GLU A 42 11.73 -18.08 -23.61
CA GLU A 42 10.97 -19.34 -23.66
C GLU A 42 9.64 -19.25 -22.88
N GLU A 43 9.69 -18.59 -21.71
CA GLU A 43 8.56 -18.38 -20.81
C GLU A 43 8.45 -16.88 -20.46
N ALA A 44 7.23 -16.37 -20.31
CA ALA A 44 7.00 -14.98 -19.94
C ALA A 44 5.72 -14.78 -19.12
N VAL A 45 5.74 -13.81 -18.21
CA VAL A 45 4.59 -13.28 -17.47
C VAL A 45 4.70 -11.75 -17.47
N VAL A 46 3.62 -11.07 -17.86
CA VAL A 46 3.53 -9.60 -17.82
C VAL A 46 2.68 -9.19 -16.62
N LEU A 47 3.26 -8.41 -15.71
CA LEU A 47 2.58 -7.76 -14.60
C LEU A 47 2.49 -6.26 -14.90
N SER A 48 1.27 -5.79 -15.19
CA SER A 48 0.99 -4.38 -15.45
C SER A 48 -0.04 -3.88 -14.43
N THR A 49 0.34 -2.87 -13.66
CA THR A 49 -0.50 -2.23 -12.64
C THR A 49 -0.36 -0.71 -12.77
N CYS A 50 -1.15 0.06 -12.02
CA CYS A 50 -0.95 1.52 -11.95
C CYS A 50 0.44 1.92 -11.42
N ASN A 51 1.13 1.00 -10.72
CA ASN A 51 2.37 1.28 -10.01
C ASN A 51 3.62 0.66 -10.62
N ARG A 52 3.48 -0.33 -11.50
CA ARG A 52 4.61 -1.03 -12.13
C ARG A 52 4.23 -1.70 -13.43
N VAL A 53 5.23 -1.84 -14.29
CA VAL A 53 5.19 -2.68 -15.48
C VAL A 53 6.42 -3.58 -15.42
N GLU A 54 6.20 -4.88 -15.33
CA GLU A 54 7.24 -5.89 -15.14
C GLU A 54 7.00 -7.07 -16.08
N ILE A 55 8.09 -7.58 -16.66
CA ILE A 55 8.12 -8.78 -17.46
C ILE A 55 9.07 -9.77 -16.79
N TYR A 56 8.50 -10.84 -16.24
CA TYR A 56 9.25 -11.97 -15.73
C TYR A 56 9.37 -13.03 -16.81
N GLY A 57 10.54 -13.61 -16.99
CA GLY A 57 10.72 -14.64 -18.01
C GLY A 57 11.86 -15.60 -17.74
N ALA A 58 12.01 -16.56 -18.65
CA ALA A 58 13.11 -17.50 -18.67
C ALA A 58 13.79 -17.52 -20.04
N ALA A 59 15.11 -17.48 -20.04
CA ALA A 59 15.93 -17.45 -21.26
C ALA A 59 17.24 -18.22 -21.08
N ASN A 60 17.80 -18.71 -22.18
CA ASN A 60 19.16 -19.29 -22.17
C ASN A 60 20.24 -18.21 -22.03
N HIS A 61 19.97 -17.01 -22.55
CA HIS A 61 20.86 -15.84 -22.48
C HIS A 61 20.05 -14.66 -21.94
N CYS A 62 20.04 -14.46 -20.62
CA CYS A 62 19.20 -13.45 -19.96
C CYS A 62 19.53 -12.02 -20.43
N GLU A 63 20.79 -11.62 -20.48
CA GLU A 63 21.20 -10.30 -21.00
C GLU A 63 20.63 -10.02 -22.40
N LYS A 64 20.79 -10.95 -23.35
CA LYS A 64 20.23 -10.81 -24.71
C LYS A 64 18.70 -10.72 -24.69
N ALA A 65 18.03 -11.44 -23.78
CA ALA A 65 16.58 -11.38 -23.62
C ALA A 65 16.13 -10.02 -23.07
N LEU A 66 16.84 -9.49 -22.07
CA LEU A 66 16.59 -8.18 -21.49
C LEU A 66 16.77 -7.07 -22.53
N ASP A 67 17.83 -7.13 -23.35
CA ASP A 67 18.05 -6.17 -24.43
C ASP A 67 16.93 -6.20 -25.48
N GLN A 68 16.52 -7.38 -25.92
CA GLN A 68 15.40 -7.52 -26.87
C GLN A 68 14.07 -7.04 -26.30
N LEU A 69 13.85 -7.24 -24.99
CA LEU A 69 12.66 -6.73 -24.30
C LEU A 69 12.67 -5.22 -24.17
N VAL A 70 13.82 -4.61 -23.86
CA VAL A 70 13.96 -3.16 -23.87
C VAL A 70 13.65 -2.62 -25.27
N GLU A 71 14.26 -3.17 -26.31
CA GLU A 71 13.98 -2.75 -27.70
C GLU A 71 12.49 -2.90 -28.05
N TYR A 72 11.87 -4.03 -27.67
CA TYR A 72 10.44 -4.27 -27.86
C TYR A 72 9.58 -3.21 -27.17
N LEU A 73 9.83 -2.92 -25.89
CA LEU A 73 9.05 -1.94 -25.12
C LEU A 73 9.22 -0.52 -25.65
N THR A 74 10.46 -0.11 -25.91
CA THR A 74 10.81 1.21 -26.45
C THR A 74 10.15 1.43 -27.81
N LYS A 75 10.18 0.43 -28.70
CA LYS A 75 9.56 0.50 -30.02
C LYS A 75 8.03 0.46 -29.97
N HIS A 76 7.46 -0.42 -29.15
CA HIS A 76 6.01 -0.63 -29.10
C HIS A 76 5.28 0.54 -28.45
N PHE A 77 5.84 1.10 -27.37
CA PHE A 77 5.22 2.20 -26.60
C PHE A 77 5.79 3.58 -26.97
N GLU A 78 6.60 3.63 -28.03
CA GLU A 78 7.19 4.84 -28.61
C GLU A 78 7.96 5.70 -27.58
N VAL A 79 8.56 5.04 -26.59
CA VAL A 79 9.35 5.68 -25.54
C VAL A 79 10.74 5.99 -26.11
N GLY A 80 11.28 7.19 -25.87
CA GLY A 80 12.60 7.58 -26.37
C GLY A 80 13.72 6.81 -25.68
N ASP A 81 14.84 6.65 -26.38
CA ASP A 81 16.05 6.08 -25.79
C ASP A 81 16.55 7.00 -24.66
N GLY A 82 16.66 6.47 -23.44
CA GLY A 82 17.00 7.23 -22.24
C GLY A 82 15.83 7.93 -21.51
N ASP A 83 14.60 7.87 -22.02
CA ASP A 83 13.43 8.43 -21.31
C ASP A 83 13.08 7.62 -20.04
N VAL A 84 13.52 6.36 -19.99
CA VAL A 84 13.12 5.39 -18.97
C VAL A 84 14.28 4.47 -18.61
N GLU A 85 14.59 4.40 -17.31
CA GLU A 85 15.55 3.44 -16.78
C GLU A 85 14.80 2.17 -16.33
N PHE A 86 14.96 1.09 -17.09
CA PHE A 86 14.46 -0.22 -16.71
C PHE A 86 15.42 -0.89 -15.73
N TYR A 87 14.91 -1.32 -14.57
CA TYR A 87 15.70 -2.21 -13.72
C TYR A 87 15.73 -3.61 -14.31
N ARG A 88 16.90 -4.24 -14.19
CA ARG A 88 17.20 -5.58 -14.68
C ARG A 88 17.57 -6.46 -13.50
N HIS A 89 16.89 -7.58 -13.37
CA HIS A 89 17.20 -8.59 -12.36
C HIS A 89 17.36 -9.95 -13.01
N GLU A 90 18.35 -10.71 -12.58
CA GLU A 90 18.63 -12.07 -13.06
C GLU A 90 18.68 -13.07 -11.91
N ALA A 91 18.38 -14.33 -12.22
CA ALA A 91 18.49 -15.46 -11.32
C ALA A 91 17.84 -15.18 -9.94
N GLU A 92 18.63 -15.24 -8.87
CA GLU A 92 18.14 -15.01 -7.50
C GLU A 92 17.57 -13.59 -7.31
N ALA A 93 18.16 -12.56 -7.94
CA ALA A 93 17.66 -11.20 -7.82
C ALA A 93 16.25 -11.06 -8.42
N ALA A 94 15.96 -11.74 -9.53
CA ALA A 94 14.63 -11.71 -10.15
C ALA A 94 13.56 -12.34 -9.25
N ALA A 95 13.91 -13.44 -8.59
CA ALA A 95 13.01 -14.10 -7.67
C ALA A 95 12.85 -13.35 -6.34
N HIS A 96 13.95 -12.83 -5.78
CA HIS A 96 13.93 -11.97 -4.61
C HIS A 96 12.99 -10.78 -4.84
N HIS A 97 13.13 -10.11 -5.99
CA HIS A 97 12.25 -9.02 -6.39
C HIS A 97 10.78 -9.44 -6.43
N LEU A 98 10.44 -10.53 -7.13
CA LEU A 98 9.06 -11.04 -7.16
C LEU A 98 8.52 -11.35 -5.76
N PHE A 99 9.36 -11.86 -4.85
CA PHE A 99 8.95 -12.18 -3.48
C PHE A 99 8.69 -10.91 -2.65
N GLU A 100 9.49 -9.85 -2.84
CA GLU A 100 9.23 -8.55 -2.22
C GLU A 100 7.93 -7.92 -2.76
N VAL A 101 7.70 -7.95 -4.08
CA VAL A 101 6.47 -7.43 -4.71
C VAL A 101 5.25 -8.24 -4.24
N ALA A 102 5.31 -9.57 -4.25
CA ALA A 102 4.23 -10.44 -3.77
C ALA A 102 3.93 -10.27 -2.27
N SER A 103 4.93 -9.88 -1.49
CA SER A 103 4.78 -9.59 -0.06
C SER A 103 4.29 -8.16 0.21
N GLY A 104 4.17 -7.31 -0.81
CA GLY A 104 3.79 -5.91 -0.68
C GLY A 104 4.89 -5.01 -0.10
N LEU A 105 6.13 -5.48 -0.05
CA LEU A 105 7.28 -4.71 0.46
C LEU A 105 7.79 -3.69 -0.57
N ASP A 106 7.60 -4.01 -1.85
CA ASP A 106 7.82 -3.09 -2.95
C ASP A 106 6.45 -2.64 -3.48
N SER A 107 5.70 -1.88 -2.67
CA SER A 107 4.41 -1.31 -3.04
C SER A 107 4.32 0.10 -2.49
N MET A 108 3.59 0.99 -3.19
CA MET A 108 3.42 2.37 -2.74
C MET A 108 2.77 2.40 -1.34
N VAL A 109 1.79 1.52 -1.11
CA VAL A 109 1.26 1.19 0.21
C VAL A 109 1.93 -0.10 0.69
N LEU A 110 2.84 0.01 1.65
CA LEU A 110 3.58 -1.12 2.19
C LEU A 110 2.63 -2.15 2.83
N GLY A 111 2.74 -3.42 2.41
CA GLY A 111 1.96 -4.54 2.92
C GLY A 111 0.55 -4.66 2.34
N GLU A 112 0.22 -3.90 1.28
CA GLU A 112 -1.07 -3.99 0.61
C GLU A 112 -1.36 -5.41 0.10
N THR A 113 -2.65 -5.77 0.10
CA THR A 113 -3.10 -7.11 -0.30
C THR A 113 -3.43 -7.22 -1.77
N GLU A 114 -3.68 -6.09 -2.44
CA GLU A 114 -4.13 -6.02 -3.83
C GLU A 114 -3.08 -6.54 -4.82
N ILE A 115 -1.82 -6.14 -4.65
CA ILE A 115 -0.71 -6.56 -5.52
C ILE A 115 -0.57 -8.09 -5.63
N PHE A 116 -0.85 -8.82 -4.56
CA PHE A 116 -0.84 -10.29 -4.56
C PHE A 116 -1.93 -10.87 -5.47
N GLY A 117 -3.11 -10.25 -5.48
CA GLY A 117 -4.20 -10.60 -6.39
C GLY A 117 -3.84 -10.30 -7.86
N GLN A 118 -3.21 -9.15 -8.10
CA GLN A 118 -2.74 -8.73 -9.43
C GLN A 118 -1.66 -9.67 -9.98
N ILE A 119 -0.67 -10.06 -9.17
CA ILE A 119 0.33 -11.09 -9.53
C ILE A 119 -0.34 -12.41 -9.88
N LYS A 120 -1.32 -12.85 -9.08
CA LYS A 120 -2.07 -14.09 -9.35
C LYS A 120 -2.80 -14.03 -10.69
N LYS A 121 -3.41 -12.89 -11.00
CA LYS A 121 -4.12 -12.66 -12.27
C LYS A 121 -3.16 -12.65 -13.47
N ALA A 122 -2.03 -11.95 -13.35
CA ALA A 122 -0.97 -11.92 -14.37
C ALA A 122 -0.45 -13.34 -14.68
N TYR A 123 -0.14 -14.10 -13.63
CA TYR A 123 0.30 -15.50 -13.75
C TYR A 123 -0.75 -16.38 -14.43
N LEU A 124 -2.02 -16.32 -14.02
CA LEU A 124 -3.08 -17.15 -14.61
C LEU A 124 -3.35 -16.78 -16.08
N THR A 125 -3.20 -15.51 -16.44
CA THR A 125 -3.32 -15.04 -17.82
C THR A 125 -2.20 -15.63 -18.68
N ALA A 126 -0.95 -15.55 -18.21
CA ALA A 126 0.18 -16.14 -18.92
C ALA A 126 0.10 -17.67 -19.02
N GLN A 127 -0.41 -18.32 -17.98
CA GLN A 127 -0.61 -19.77 -17.97
C GLN A 127 -1.67 -20.20 -18.99
N SER A 128 -2.81 -19.50 -19.07
CA SER A 128 -3.91 -19.86 -19.99
C SER A 128 -3.55 -19.64 -21.46
N THR A 129 -2.63 -18.72 -21.76
CA THR A 129 -2.08 -18.50 -23.11
C THR A 129 -0.92 -19.44 -23.45
N GLY A 130 -0.56 -20.36 -22.56
CA GLY A 130 0.57 -21.27 -22.72
C GLY A 130 1.93 -20.57 -22.72
N ALA A 131 2.02 -19.37 -22.13
CA ALA A 131 3.23 -18.57 -22.06
C ALA A 131 4.15 -18.93 -20.88
N THR A 132 3.69 -19.78 -19.96
CA THR A 132 4.49 -20.31 -18.85
C THR A 132 4.76 -21.80 -19.02
N SER A 133 5.86 -22.27 -18.43
CA SER A 133 6.22 -23.69 -18.32
C SER A 133 6.81 -23.94 -16.92
N ARG A 134 7.79 -24.82 -16.79
CA ARG A 134 8.32 -25.28 -15.50
C ARG A 134 8.87 -24.14 -14.65
N ARG A 135 9.58 -23.16 -15.22
CA ARG A 135 10.30 -22.15 -14.44
C ARG A 135 9.37 -21.08 -13.89
N MET A 136 8.55 -20.46 -14.73
CA MET A 136 7.59 -19.43 -14.31
C MET A 136 6.52 -20.03 -13.40
N ASN A 137 6.02 -21.25 -13.67
CA ASN A 137 5.06 -21.90 -12.78
C ASN A 137 5.64 -22.10 -11.37
N LYS A 138 6.87 -22.61 -11.27
CA LYS A 138 7.51 -22.82 -9.96
C LYS A 138 7.82 -21.49 -9.27
N LEU A 139 8.34 -20.49 -9.98
CA LEU A 139 8.67 -19.17 -9.43
C LEU A 139 7.44 -18.46 -8.84
N PHE A 140 6.34 -18.37 -9.58
CA PHE A 140 5.12 -17.71 -9.12
C PHE A 140 4.40 -18.50 -8.03
N GLN A 141 4.41 -19.84 -8.08
CA GLN A 141 3.88 -20.64 -6.95
C GLN A 141 4.67 -20.39 -5.66
N GLN A 142 5.99 -20.30 -5.75
CA GLN A 142 6.83 -19.95 -4.60
C GLN A 142 6.55 -18.53 -4.10
N SER A 143 6.36 -17.54 -4.99
CA SER A 143 6.04 -16.18 -4.56
C SER A 143 4.73 -16.09 -3.79
N PHE A 144 3.71 -16.88 -4.17
CA PHE A 144 2.47 -16.95 -3.39
C PHE A 144 2.67 -17.58 -2.01
N SER A 145 3.50 -18.62 -1.90
CA SER A 145 3.84 -19.21 -0.60
C SER A 145 4.60 -18.22 0.28
N VAL A 146 5.61 -17.53 -0.25
CA VAL A 146 6.40 -16.54 0.48
C VAL A 146 5.53 -15.36 0.91
N GLY A 147 4.73 -14.79 0.01
CA GLY A 147 3.83 -13.68 0.33
C GLY A 147 2.83 -14.04 1.43
N LYS A 148 2.29 -15.27 1.42
CA LYS A 148 1.43 -15.77 2.51
C LYS A 148 2.21 -15.95 3.82
N GLN A 149 3.42 -16.51 3.75
CA GLN A 149 4.27 -16.73 4.92
C GLN A 149 4.61 -15.40 5.59
N VAL A 150 5.14 -14.42 4.83
CA VAL A 150 5.46 -13.07 5.30
C VAL A 150 4.24 -12.43 5.97
N ARG A 151 3.05 -12.53 5.38
CA ARG A 151 1.81 -12.00 5.99
C ARG A 151 1.45 -12.69 7.30
N SER A 152 1.58 -14.00 7.38
CA SER A 152 1.22 -14.77 8.57
C SER A 152 2.25 -14.68 9.70
N SER A 153 3.52 -14.43 9.38
CA SER A 153 4.63 -14.45 10.34
C SER A 153 5.11 -13.06 10.73
N THR A 154 4.58 -12.00 10.12
CA THR A 154 4.99 -10.62 10.41
C THR A 154 3.78 -9.73 10.68
N ARG A 155 4.03 -8.59 11.30
CA ARG A 155 3.05 -7.54 11.56
C ARG A 155 3.19 -6.40 10.55
N ILE A 156 3.65 -6.70 9.33
CA ILE A 156 3.91 -5.68 8.29
C ILE A 156 2.65 -4.88 7.92
N GLN A 157 1.45 -5.41 8.19
CA GLN A 157 0.17 -4.72 8.00
C GLN A 157 -0.31 -3.92 9.23
N GLN A 158 0.33 -4.03 10.39
CA GLN A 158 -0.13 -3.43 11.65
C GLN A 158 0.64 -2.17 12.04
N GLY A 159 -0.06 -1.12 12.44
CA GLY A 159 0.53 0.08 13.04
C GLY A 159 0.40 1.29 12.13
N SER A 160 -0.10 2.37 12.72
CA SER A 160 -0.32 3.67 12.13
C SER A 160 0.97 4.40 11.76
N THR A 161 1.07 4.91 10.54
CA THR A 161 2.23 5.70 10.07
C THR A 161 1.88 7.17 9.77
N SER A 162 0.63 7.57 10.03
CA SER A 162 0.13 8.94 9.89
C SER A 162 -0.78 9.30 11.06
N VAL A 163 -0.98 10.60 11.30
CA VAL A 163 -1.93 11.11 12.32
C VAL A 163 -3.34 10.55 12.11
N GLY A 164 -3.82 10.51 10.86
CA GLY A 164 -5.14 9.97 10.53
C GLY A 164 -5.26 8.48 10.85
N SER A 165 -4.26 7.68 10.49
CA SER A 165 -4.23 6.25 10.88
C SER A 165 -4.14 6.08 12.40
N ALA A 166 -3.34 6.90 13.09
CA ALA A 166 -3.19 6.82 14.55
C ALA A 166 -4.50 7.14 15.27
N ALA A 167 -5.26 8.10 14.77
CA ALA A 167 -6.60 8.41 15.24
C ALA A 167 -7.58 7.23 15.02
N VAL A 168 -7.55 6.58 13.86
CA VAL A 168 -8.33 5.37 13.57
C VAL A 168 -7.98 4.25 14.56
N ASP A 169 -6.70 3.92 14.73
CA ASP A 169 -6.25 2.85 15.62
C ASP A 169 -6.66 3.11 17.08
N LEU A 170 -6.66 4.38 17.51
CA LEU A 170 -7.15 4.76 18.85
C LEU A 170 -8.67 4.64 18.94
N ALA A 171 -9.40 5.10 17.94
CA ALA A 171 -10.85 4.99 17.91
C ALA A 171 -11.29 3.52 17.95
N GLU A 172 -10.67 2.62 17.17
CA GLU A 172 -10.94 1.18 17.21
C GLU A 172 -10.63 0.57 18.59
N LYS A 173 -9.62 1.05 19.33
CA LYS A 173 -9.36 0.59 20.71
C LYS A 173 -10.42 1.06 21.71
N ILE A 174 -10.99 2.25 21.50
CA ILE A 174 -12.01 2.83 22.39
C ILE A 174 -13.38 2.20 22.12
N PHE A 175 -13.76 2.01 20.85
CA PHE A 175 -15.10 1.60 20.42
C PHE A 175 -15.19 0.13 19.93
N GLY A 176 -14.04 -0.54 19.75
CA GLY A 176 -13.93 -1.90 19.20
C GLY A 176 -14.02 -1.97 17.67
N HIS A 177 -14.99 -1.27 17.09
CA HIS A 177 -15.25 -1.14 15.65
C HIS A 177 -15.83 0.25 15.38
N LEU A 178 -15.64 0.76 14.16
CA LEU A 178 -16.09 2.11 13.78
C LEU A 178 -17.42 2.13 13.02
N GLU A 179 -17.98 0.97 12.69
CA GLU A 179 -19.27 0.86 12.03
C GLU A 179 -20.37 1.48 12.91
N GLY A 180 -21.08 2.46 12.36
CA GLY A 180 -22.10 3.23 13.09
C GLY A 180 -21.56 4.33 14.01
N CYS A 181 -20.24 4.51 14.13
CA CYS A 181 -19.68 5.65 14.86
C CYS A 181 -19.94 6.95 14.11
N ARG A 182 -20.33 7.99 14.87
CA ARG A 182 -20.67 9.31 14.34
C ARG A 182 -19.55 10.30 14.64
N VAL A 183 -19.11 11.02 13.63
CA VAL A 183 -17.95 11.92 13.69
C VAL A 183 -18.42 13.37 13.56
N MET A 184 -17.89 14.26 14.38
CA MET A 184 -18.01 15.71 14.20
C MET A 184 -16.65 16.32 13.90
N ILE A 185 -16.63 17.31 13.02
CA ILE A 185 -15.46 18.15 12.76
C ILE A 185 -15.79 19.57 13.20
N ILE A 186 -14.97 20.15 14.08
CA ILE A 186 -15.02 21.55 14.47
C ILE A 186 -13.82 22.25 13.82
N GLY A 187 -14.08 23.09 12.82
CA GLY A 187 -13.07 23.68 11.95
C GLY A 187 -12.98 22.99 10.59
N ALA A 188 -12.22 23.58 9.69
CA ALA A 188 -12.04 23.11 8.31
C ALA A 188 -10.56 23.09 7.91
N GLY A 189 -9.72 22.51 8.76
CA GLY A 189 -8.30 22.32 8.50
C GLY A 189 -8.02 21.11 7.60
N GLU A 190 -6.92 21.15 6.85
CA GLU A 190 -6.51 20.03 5.98
C GLU A 190 -6.32 18.72 6.76
N MET A 191 -5.71 18.82 7.95
CA MET A 191 -5.46 17.64 8.77
C MET A 191 -6.74 17.05 9.37
N SER A 192 -7.77 17.87 9.65
CA SER A 192 -9.06 17.34 10.10
C SER A 192 -9.80 16.64 8.98
N ARG A 193 -9.70 17.13 7.73
CA ARG A 193 -10.19 16.43 6.53
C ARG A 193 -9.54 15.06 6.36
N ILE A 194 -8.21 14.97 6.33
CA ILE A 194 -7.49 13.70 6.16
C ILE A 194 -7.83 12.69 7.27
N THR A 195 -7.94 13.19 8.51
CA THR A 195 -8.30 12.36 9.67
C THR A 195 -9.74 11.83 9.56
N ALA A 196 -10.69 12.68 9.15
CA ALA A 196 -12.07 12.28 8.94
C ALA A 196 -12.23 11.28 7.79
N GLN A 197 -11.52 11.50 6.67
CA GLN A 197 -11.48 10.54 5.55
C GLN A 197 -10.96 9.17 6.00
N SER A 198 -9.92 9.16 6.86
CA SER A 198 -9.36 7.93 7.42
C SER A 198 -10.39 7.17 8.26
N LEU A 199 -11.14 7.85 9.14
CA LEU A 199 -12.22 7.25 9.93
C LEU A 199 -13.36 6.73 9.04
N LYS A 200 -13.77 7.52 8.04
CA LYS A 200 -14.83 7.12 7.09
C LYS A 200 -14.45 5.88 6.30
N SER A 201 -13.20 5.79 5.84
CA SER A 201 -12.68 4.61 5.11
C SER A 201 -12.74 3.31 5.94
N ARG A 202 -12.93 3.43 7.25
CA ARG A 202 -12.98 2.33 8.23
C ARG A 202 -14.37 2.07 8.81
N GLY A 203 -15.40 2.72 8.26
CA GLY A 203 -16.80 2.42 8.58
C GLY A 203 -17.52 3.47 9.43
N ALA A 204 -16.86 4.58 9.80
CA ALA A 204 -17.56 5.69 10.45
C ALA A 204 -18.63 6.28 9.52
N GLU A 205 -19.86 6.44 10.01
CA GLU A 205 -21.05 6.55 9.16
C GLU A 205 -21.44 8.01 8.86
N SER A 206 -21.54 8.85 9.89
CA SER A 206 -22.01 10.24 9.73
C SER A 206 -20.92 11.24 10.08
N ILE A 207 -20.81 12.30 9.27
CA ILE A 207 -19.88 13.40 9.48
C ILE A 207 -20.69 14.69 9.63
N ILE A 208 -20.63 15.28 10.80
CA ILE A 208 -21.18 16.62 11.08
C ILE A 208 -20.03 17.61 10.99
N VAL A 209 -20.16 18.68 10.22
CA VAL A 209 -19.11 19.70 10.09
C VAL A 209 -19.62 21.02 10.63
N SER A 210 -18.83 21.65 11.49
CA SER A 210 -19.10 22.96 12.05
C SER A 210 -17.87 23.85 11.86
N ASN A 211 -18.04 25.04 11.31
CA ASN A 211 -16.95 26.00 11.14
C ASN A 211 -17.47 27.44 11.26
N ARG A 212 -16.61 28.37 11.71
CA ARG A 212 -16.97 29.79 11.85
C ARG A 212 -17.46 30.40 10.53
N SER A 213 -16.82 30.01 9.42
CA SER A 213 -17.27 30.30 8.06
C SER A 213 -18.13 29.12 7.61
N PHE A 214 -19.45 29.33 7.51
CA PHE A 214 -20.42 28.27 7.26
C PHE A 214 -20.28 27.67 5.85
N ASP A 215 -19.94 28.49 4.86
CA ASP A 215 -19.54 28.09 3.51
C ASP A 215 -18.47 26.99 3.53
N LYS A 216 -17.40 27.16 4.32
CA LYS A 216 -16.35 26.14 4.46
C LYS A 216 -16.85 24.86 5.15
N ALA A 217 -17.86 24.97 6.02
CA ALA A 217 -18.49 23.79 6.62
C ALA A 217 -19.33 23.04 5.59
N GLU A 218 -20.05 23.75 4.73
CA GLU A 218 -20.83 23.18 3.61
C GLU A 218 -19.91 22.45 2.63
N ASP A 219 -18.83 23.10 2.17
CA ASP A 219 -17.86 22.51 1.24
C ASP A 219 -17.27 21.19 1.78
N LEU A 220 -16.79 21.21 3.04
CA LEU A 220 -16.19 20.03 3.66
C LEU A 220 -17.24 18.95 3.97
N ALA A 221 -18.45 19.34 4.34
CA ALA A 221 -19.54 18.38 4.54
C ALA A 221 -19.93 17.71 3.23
N GLU A 222 -20.04 18.44 2.13
CA GLU A 222 -20.34 17.89 0.80
C GLU A 222 -19.25 16.88 0.37
N GLU A 223 -17.98 17.27 0.48
CA GLU A 223 -16.83 16.40 0.18
C GLU A 223 -16.89 15.09 0.96
N LEU A 224 -17.24 15.17 2.25
CA LEU A 224 -17.28 14.03 3.16
C LEU A 224 -18.64 13.32 3.18
N GLY A 225 -19.61 13.73 2.36
CA GLY A 225 -20.98 13.17 2.35
C GLY A 225 -21.70 13.31 3.70
N GLY A 226 -21.45 14.40 4.41
CA GLY A 226 -21.95 14.73 5.73
C GLY A 226 -22.95 15.88 5.74
N LYS A 227 -23.13 16.50 6.91
CA LYS A 227 -24.02 17.67 7.11
C LYS A 227 -23.28 18.82 7.76
N ALA A 228 -23.42 20.02 7.22
CA ALA A 228 -22.96 21.25 7.86
C ALA A 228 -23.95 21.74 8.92
N ILE A 229 -23.45 22.22 10.05
CA ILE A 229 -24.20 22.90 11.11
C ILE A 229 -23.56 24.25 11.45
N ARG A 230 -24.28 25.13 12.12
CA ARG A 230 -23.72 26.43 12.51
C ARG A 230 -22.69 26.27 13.64
N PHE A 231 -21.77 27.25 13.73
CA PHE A 231 -20.66 27.20 14.70
C PHE A 231 -21.10 27.37 16.15
N ASP A 232 -22.26 27.94 16.39
CA ASP A 232 -22.86 28.08 17.71
C ASP A 232 -23.67 26.84 18.14
N GLU A 233 -23.90 25.89 17.22
CA GLU A 233 -24.75 24.72 17.46
C GLU A 233 -23.95 23.44 17.81
N TRP A 234 -22.63 23.37 17.58
CA TRP A 234 -21.87 22.11 17.72
C TRP A 234 -22.02 21.46 19.11
N ALA A 235 -22.14 22.27 20.17
CA ALA A 235 -22.28 21.78 21.54
C ALA A 235 -23.59 21.00 21.76
N ASP A 236 -24.65 21.34 21.02
CA ASP A 236 -25.95 20.67 21.09
C ASP A 236 -25.96 19.33 20.35
N TYR A 237 -24.99 19.10 19.46
CA TYR A 237 -24.81 17.83 18.75
C TYR A 237 -23.81 16.90 19.44
N LEU A 238 -23.13 17.33 20.51
CA LEU A 238 -22.12 16.52 21.19
C LEU A 238 -22.67 15.21 21.80
N ASP A 239 -23.96 15.10 22.12
CA ASP A 239 -24.57 13.84 22.59
C ASP A 239 -24.89 12.86 21.44
N GLN A 240 -24.79 13.34 20.20
CA GLN A 240 -25.08 12.60 18.98
C GLN A 240 -23.81 12.17 18.23
N VAL A 241 -22.63 12.37 18.80
CA VAL A 241 -21.37 11.99 18.13
C VAL A 241 -20.45 11.23 19.06
N ASP A 242 -19.64 10.35 18.52
CA ASP A 242 -18.71 9.50 19.27
C ASP A 242 -17.29 10.03 19.18
N ILE A 243 -16.95 10.64 18.04
CA ILE A 243 -15.63 11.19 17.75
C ILE A 243 -15.77 12.66 17.36
N VAL A 244 -14.95 13.54 17.93
CA VAL A 244 -14.85 14.95 17.54
C VAL A 244 -13.42 15.26 17.12
N ILE A 245 -13.25 15.80 15.92
CA ILE A 245 -11.98 16.31 15.42
C ILE A 245 -12.03 17.83 15.47
N SER A 246 -11.16 18.46 16.25
CA SER A 246 -11.04 19.91 16.31
C SER A 246 -9.79 20.39 15.58
N SER A 247 -9.95 21.36 14.69
CA SER A 247 -8.86 22.01 13.97
C SER A 247 -9.28 23.42 13.54
N THR A 248 -9.49 24.30 14.51
CA THR A 248 -9.80 25.71 14.28
C THR A 248 -8.53 26.57 14.33
N GLY A 249 -8.64 27.80 13.81
CA GLY A 249 -7.60 28.84 13.95
C GLY A 249 -7.78 29.70 15.21
N SER A 250 -8.50 29.23 16.23
CA SER A 250 -8.79 30.01 17.43
C SER A 250 -7.54 30.18 18.30
N PRO A 251 -7.27 31.39 18.84
CA PRO A 251 -6.20 31.58 19.82
C PRO A 251 -6.55 31.08 21.22
N HIS A 252 -7.80 30.64 21.43
CA HIS A 252 -8.34 30.15 22.69
C HIS A 252 -9.09 28.83 22.48
N ALA A 253 -9.18 28.02 23.53
CA ALA A 253 -9.97 26.80 23.51
C ALA A 253 -11.43 27.10 23.14
N VAL A 254 -11.94 26.34 22.17
CA VAL A 254 -13.32 26.38 21.70
C VAL A 254 -14.18 25.38 22.48
N VAL A 255 -13.62 24.23 22.83
CA VAL A 255 -14.30 23.16 23.57
C VAL A 255 -13.81 23.17 25.02
N ASN A 256 -14.67 23.62 25.93
CA ASN A 256 -14.33 23.70 27.36
C ASN A 256 -14.86 22.48 28.13
N LYS A 257 -14.28 22.23 29.31
CA LYS A 257 -14.72 21.15 30.20
C LYS A 257 -16.19 21.25 30.58
N SER A 258 -16.70 22.47 30.77
CA SER A 258 -18.10 22.71 31.12
C SER A 258 -19.07 22.30 30.00
N ASP A 259 -18.69 22.47 28.74
CA ASP A 259 -19.51 22.10 27.57
C ASP A 259 -19.61 20.58 27.48
N VAL A 260 -18.48 19.87 27.60
CA VAL A 260 -18.45 18.39 27.59
C VAL A 260 -19.19 17.81 28.81
N ALA A 261 -18.98 18.36 30.01
CA ALA A 261 -19.60 17.87 31.23
C ALA A 261 -21.14 17.97 31.23
N LYS A 262 -21.71 19.01 30.62
CA LYS A 262 -23.17 19.16 30.46
C LYS A 262 -23.74 18.01 29.63
N VAL A 263 -23.01 17.59 28.59
CA VAL A 263 -23.46 16.61 27.61
C VAL A 263 -23.29 15.18 28.12
N LEU A 264 -22.23 14.89 28.89
CA LEU A 264 -21.97 13.54 29.42
C LEU A 264 -23.16 12.92 30.17
N LYS A 265 -23.94 13.74 30.88
CA LYS A 265 -25.16 13.29 31.56
C LYS A 265 -26.20 12.70 30.59
N ARG A 266 -26.28 13.25 29.37
CA ARG A 266 -27.18 12.78 28.30
C ARG A 266 -26.65 11.53 27.59
N ARG A 267 -25.33 11.32 27.59
CA ARG A 267 -24.65 10.21 26.90
C ARG A 267 -24.74 8.85 27.60
N ARG A 268 -25.34 8.76 28.80
CA ARG A 268 -25.56 7.48 29.53
C ARG A 268 -24.32 6.59 29.65
N GLY A 269 -23.13 7.18 29.78
CA GLY A 269 -21.86 6.47 29.90
C GLY A 269 -21.17 6.10 28.59
N HIS A 270 -21.72 6.47 27.42
CA HIS A 270 -21.04 6.28 26.14
C HIS A 270 -19.82 7.19 26.01
N SER A 271 -18.70 6.58 25.65
CA SER A 271 -17.41 7.24 25.45
C SER A 271 -17.48 8.37 24.44
N LEU A 272 -16.69 9.43 24.65
CA LEU A 272 -16.46 10.51 23.71
C LEU A 272 -14.96 10.62 23.42
N PHE A 273 -14.58 10.52 22.16
CA PHE A 273 -13.20 10.64 21.72
C PHE A 273 -12.96 11.99 21.05
N LEU A 274 -12.07 12.80 21.61
CA LEU A 274 -11.71 14.14 21.15
C LEU A 274 -10.29 14.10 20.57
N ILE A 275 -10.16 14.60 19.35
CA ILE A 275 -8.92 14.66 18.57
C ILE A 275 -8.63 16.14 18.33
N ASP A 276 -7.71 16.72 19.09
CA ASP A 276 -7.34 18.13 18.99
C ASP A 276 -6.11 18.31 18.10
N ILE A 277 -6.35 18.72 16.86
CA ILE A 277 -5.34 18.94 15.82
C ILE A 277 -4.99 20.43 15.72
N ALA A 278 -5.56 21.30 16.56
CA ALA A 278 -5.31 22.73 16.52
C ALA A 278 -4.03 23.13 17.28
N VAL A 279 -3.36 24.15 16.75
CA VAL A 279 -2.23 24.81 17.41
C VAL A 279 -2.41 26.33 17.26
N PRO A 280 -2.76 27.08 18.33
CA PRO A 280 -3.00 26.65 19.72
C PRO A 280 -4.18 25.67 19.88
N ARG A 281 -4.23 24.95 21.02
CA ARG A 281 -5.22 23.91 21.29
C ARG A 281 -6.66 24.44 21.27
N ASP A 282 -7.56 23.68 20.67
CA ASP A 282 -8.99 23.98 20.67
C ASP A 282 -9.71 23.39 21.88
N VAL A 283 -9.17 22.33 22.47
CA VAL A 283 -9.83 21.62 23.57
C VAL A 283 -9.09 21.88 24.86
N GLU A 284 -9.82 22.25 25.89
CA GLU A 284 -9.28 22.42 27.22
C GLU A 284 -8.72 21.09 27.75
N SER A 285 -7.47 21.07 28.22
CA SER A 285 -6.83 19.80 28.65
C SER A 285 -7.49 19.14 29.86
N SER A 286 -8.18 19.91 30.69
CA SER A 286 -8.92 19.43 31.87
C SER A 286 -10.15 18.59 31.50
N VAL A 287 -10.52 18.52 30.21
CA VAL A 287 -11.54 17.62 29.69
C VAL A 287 -11.17 16.14 29.90
N ASN A 288 -9.88 15.80 29.91
CA ASN A 288 -9.40 14.43 30.20
C ASN A 288 -9.68 13.98 31.64
N ASP A 289 -10.06 14.88 32.55
CA ASP A 289 -10.45 14.50 33.92
C ASP A 289 -11.88 13.93 33.99
N LEU A 290 -12.64 13.99 32.88
CA LEU A 290 -14.02 13.51 32.82
C LEU A 290 -14.06 12.02 32.47
N ASP A 291 -14.89 11.27 33.18
CA ASP A 291 -15.08 9.84 32.91
C ASP A 291 -15.62 9.59 31.51
N ASN A 292 -15.09 8.56 30.85
CA ASN A 292 -15.43 8.17 29.47
C ASN A 292 -15.16 9.27 28.43
N VAL A 293 -14.25 10.20 28.70
CA VAL A 293 -13.74 11.16 27.71
C VAL A 293 -12.27 10.89 27.45
N TYR A 294 -11.90 10.79 26.18
CA TYR A 294 -10.53 10.57 25.74
C TYR A 294 -10.11 11.74 24.87
N LEU A 295 -9.14 12.53 25.29
CA LEU A 295 -8.59 13.65 24.52
C LEU A 295 -7.14 13.35 24.12
N TYR A 296 -6.89 13.40 22.82
CA TYR A 296 -5.56 13.29 22.22
C TYR A 296 -5.27 14.48 21.35
N ASN A 297 -4.06 15.05 21.50
CA ASN A 297 -3.60 16.15 20.66
C ASN A 297 -2.73 15.66 19.49
N ILE A 298 -2.41 16.57 18.56
CA ILE A 298 -1.57 16.27 17.40
C ILE A 298 -0.21 15.66 17.77
N ASP A 299 0.46 16.16 18.81
CA ASP A 299 1.78 15.64 19.23
C ASP A 299 1.70 14.19 19.76
N GLN A 300 0.63 13.85 20.48
CA GLN A 300 0.39 12.49 20.95
C GLN A 300 0.12 11.54 19.78
N LEU A 301 -0.70 11.96 18.81
CA LEU A 301 -0.97 11.18 17.61
C LEU A 301 0.28 11.02 16.76
N GLN A 302 1.10 12.07 16.63
CA GLN A 302 2.36 12.02 15.92
C GLN A 302 3.32 11.02 16.57
N ARG A 303 3.46 11.01 17.90
CA ARG A 303 4.28 10.00 18.60
C ARG A 303 3.82 8.56 18.35
N ILE A 304 2.52 8.34 18.24
CA ILE A 304 1.97 7.01 17.90
C ILE A 304 2.31 6.66 16.45
N ALA A 305 2.17 7.61 15.52
CA ALA A 305 2.55 7.45 14.13
C ALA A 305 4.05 7.15 13.97
N ASP A 306 4.92 7.90 14.66
CA ASP A 306 6.37 7.74 14.62
C ASP A 306 6.80 6.38 15.19
N ALA A 307 6.18 5.95 16.30
CA ALA A 307 6.39 4.60 16.84
C ALA A 307 5.96 3.51 15.84
N GLY A 308 4.86 3.73 15.11
CA GLY A 308 4.43 2.85 14.04
C GLY A 308 5.40 2.82 12.86
N VAL A 309 6.01 3.94 12.47
CA VAL A 309 7.06 4.01 11.45
C VAL A 309 8.32 3.24 11.88
N ALA A 310 8.80 3.44 13.11
CA ALA A 310 9.96 2.72 13.64
C ALA A 310 9.70 1.20 13.70
N GLN A 311 8.50 0.81 14.15
CA GLN A 311 8.07 -0.58 14.14
C GLN A 311 7.96 -1.14 12.71
N ARG A 312 7.47 -0.34 11.75
CA ARG A 312 7.39 -0.71 10.32
C ARG A 312 8.77 -1.03 9.76
N HIS A 313 9.79 -0.22 10.01
CA HIS A 313 11.15 -0.51 9.55
C HIS A 313 11.67 -1.85 10.09
N LYS A 314 11.47 -2.13 11.39
CA LYS A 314 11.84 -3.42 11.98
C LYS A 314 11.05 -4.59 11.35
N GLN A 315 9.78 -4.38 11.03
CA GLN A 315 8.96 -5.39 10.33
C GLN A 315 9.45 -5.63 8.91
N ILE A 316 9.84 -4.61 8.15
CA ILE A 316 10.40 -4.77 6.78
C ILE A 316 11.65 -5.67 6.84
N GLU A 317 12.57 -5.42 7.76
CA GLU A 317 13.76 -6.25 7.92
C GLU A 317 13.43 -7.69 8.32
N THR A 318 12.40 -7.87 9.18
CA THR A 318 11.89 -9.21 9.51
C THR A 318 11.31 -9.92 8.27
N CYS A 319 10.56 -9.21 7.43
CA CYS A 319 9.99 -9.75 6.19
C CYS A 319 11.11 -10.15 5.20
N ARG A 320 12.12 -9.30 5.04
CA ARG A 320 13.30 -9.59 4.21
C ARG A 320 14.09 -10.78 4.74
N GLY A 321 14.16 -10.95 6.06
CA GLY A 321 14.72 -12.14 6.70
C GLY A 321 13.98 -13.41 6.25
N VAL A 322 12.65 -13.41 6.29
CA VAL A 322 11.83 -14.55 5.82
C VAL A 322 12.07 -14.85 4.33
N ILE A 323 12.16 -13.82 3.48
CA ILE A 323 12.47 -13.97 2.06
C ILE A 323 13.85 -14.60 1.87
N ARG A 324 14.87 -14.07 2.56
CA ARG A 324 16.25 -14.58 2.51
C ARG A 324 16.36 -16.03 2.98
N ASP A 325 15.68 -16.37 4.07
CA ASP A 325 15.62 -17.74 4.59
C ASP A 325 14.93 -18.69 3.61
N PHE A 326 13.91 -18.22 2.89
CA PHE A 326 13.27 -19.04 1.87
C PHE A 326 14.20 -19.29 0.68
N LEU A 327 14.91 -18.25 0.23
CA LEU A 327 15.87 -18.33 -0.87
C LEU A 327 17.02 -19.29 -0.55
N SER A 328 17.59 -19.21 0.66
CA SER A 328 18.69 -20.07 1.11
C SER A 328 18.27 -21.53 1.31
N ASN A 329 17.07 -21.77 1.88
CA ASN A 329 16.63 -23.13 2.21
C ASN A 329 16.03 -23.91 1.03
N LYS A 330 15.40 -23.21 0.07
CA LYS A 330 14.74 -23.87 -1.06
C LYS A 330 15.52 -23.83 -2.37
N GLY A 331 16.72 -23.23 -2.35
CA GLY A 331 17.68 -23.25 -3.44
C GLY A 331 17.07 -22.80 -4.77
N ILE A 332 17.22 -21.52 -5.11
CA ILE A 332 16.99 -21.08 -6.49
C ILE A 332 17.92 -21.79 -7.47
N ASP A 333 18.96 -22.49 -7.02
CA ASP A 333 19.80 -23.37 -7.84
C ASP A 333 18.98 -24.35 -8.71
N ALA A 334 17.84 -24.84 -8.23
CA ALA A 334 16.93 -25.70 -9.00
C ALA A 334 16.06 -24.94 -10.04
N LEU A 335 16.16 -23.62 -10.08
CA LEU A 335 15.53 -22.66 -11.01
C LEU A 335 16.55 -21.86 -11.83
N ALA A 336 17.83 -21.85 -11.46
CA ALA A 336 18.89 -21.04 -12.07
C ALA A 336 19.91 -21.84 -12.91
N SER A 337 20.01 -23.17 -12.77
CA SER A 337 21.02 -23.93 -13.53
C SER A 337 20.73 -25.42 -13.65
N GLU A 338 20.71 -25.95 -14.88
CA GLU A 338 21.21 -27.30 -15.13
C GLU A 338 22.68 -27.18 -15.56
N PRO A 339 23.61 -27.99 -15.03
CA PRO A 339 24.97 -28.04 -15.55
C PRO A 339 24.92 -28.60 -16.98
N SER A 340 25.46 -27.85 -17.94
CA SER A 340 25.69 -28.29 -19.31
C SER A 340 26.40 -29.66 -19.31
N LYS A 341 25.68 -30.70 -19.71
CA LYS A 341 26.27 -32.00 -20.10
C LYS A 341 26.13 -32.15 -21.60
N TYR A 342 27.00 -31.45 -22.34
CA TYR A 342 27.40 -31.80 -23.71
C TYR A 342 28.92 -31.86 -23.69
N THR A 343 29.49 -33.06 -23.48
CA THR A 343 30.05 -33.96 -24.51
C THR A 343 31.37 -33.48 -25.12
N GLU A 344 32.48 -33.95 -24.54
CA GLU A 344 33.60 -34.45 -25.35
C GLU A 344 33.78 -35.94 -25.00
N ARG A 345 33.03 -36.79 -25.71
CA ARG A 345 33.52 -38.12 -26.03
C ARG A 345 34.35 -37.96 -27.31
N GLY A 346 35.63 -37.70 -27.15
CA GLY A 346 36.63 -37.91 -28.20
C GLY A 346 37.24 -39.29 -28.02
N ASP A 347 36.62 -40.30 -28.62
CA ASP A 347 37.21 -41.63 -28.77
C ASP A 347 38.27 -41.59 -29.88
N SER A 348 39.46 -42.12 -29.55
CA SER A 348 40.35 -42.93 -30.40
C SER A 348 40.82 -42.41 -31.77
N ASN A 349 42.14 -42.21 -31.93
CA ASN A 349 43.05 -43.18 -32.59
C ASN A 349 44.30 -42.53 -33.20
N HIS A 350 45.41 -43.24 -33.00
CA HIS A 350 46.72 -43.10 -33.66
C HIS A 350 46.64 -43.14 -35.19
N PRO A 351 47.69 -42.62 -35.87
CA PRO A 351 48.79 -43.50 -36.26
C PRO A 351 50.09 -43.30 -35.48
#